data_AF-A0AAW2QVY9-F1
#
_entry.id   AF-A0AAW2QVY9-F1
#
_cell.length_a   1.000
_cell.length_b   1.000
_cell.length_c   1.000
_cell.angle_alpha   90.00
_cell.angle_beta   90.00
_cell.angle_gamma   90.00
#
_symmetry.space_group_name_H-M   'P 1'
#
loop_
_entity.id
_entity.type
_entity.pdbx_description
1 polymer ?
#
loop_
_entity_poly.entity_id
_entity_poly.type
_entity_poly.pdbx_seq_one_letter_code
_entity_poly.pdbx_strand_id
1 'polypeptide(L)'
;MSMTAHPKVDKETGEAFAFRPSISRPFLTYFRINADGIKQPEVPIFSMAEASLVHDFAITESYAIFPDTQMVINPKEILKGKPPLLVNAEKVTRLGIIPRNAEDESGMMWIEVPGLNMLHISHAWEEDGGDTVVMVVPNLLPVEHVLEHMDLVHSSMERIEIHLKAKTVARRPVSGRDLEFGVVNPAYVGKKTKYIYAAEGGRVSSRAGLVKIDLSLSTPNSDDCVVASRLYDPGCYGGEPFFVAREPDNPAAEEDDGYLVTYVHNETRKNQSFW
;
A
#
# COMPACT_ATOMS: atom_id res chain seq x y z
N MET A 1 11.59 20.68 3.64
CA MET A 1 11.58 19.59 2.66
C MET A 1 10.58 18.55 3.15
N SER A 2 9.61 18.17 2.33
CA SER A 2 8.65 17.11 2.65
C SER A 2 9.08 15.81 1.96
N MET A 3 8.74 14.67 2.55
CA MET A 3 8.83 13.35 1.94
C MET A 3 7.60 12.54 2.33
N THR A 4 7.38 11.43 1.63
CA THR A 4 6.32 10.46 1.97
C THR A 4 6.42 9.99 3.42
N ALA A 5 5.27 9.71 4.04
CA ALA A 5 5.19 9.07 5.34
C ALA A 5 5.52 7.57 5.28
N HIS A 6 5.60 7.00 4.07
CA HIS A 6 5.77 5.57 3.83
C HIS A 6 7.05 5.25 3.05
N PRO A 7 8.26 5.63 3.51
CA PRO A 7 9.48 5.18 2.87
C PRO A 7 9.58 3.65 2.96
N LYS A 8 10.13 3.01 1.94
CA LYS A 8 10.36 1.56 1.93
C LYS A 8 11.85 1.28 2.02
N VAL A 9 12.25 0.40 2.92
CA VAL A 9 13.65 0.04 3.14
C VAL A 9 13.88 -1.36 2.61
N ASP A 10 14.87 -1.51 1.74
CA ASP A 10 15.37 -2.82 1.33
C ASP A 10 16.38 -3.29 2.37
N LYS A 11 16.05 -4.39 3.06
CA LYS A 11 16.92 -4.95 4.11
C LYS A 11 18.23 -5.52 3.57
N GLU A 12 18.28 -5.96 2.32
CA GLU A 12 19.50 -6.55 1.75
C GLU A 12 20.52 -5.47 1.38
N THR A 13 20.06 -4.39 0.76
CA THR A 13 20.95 -3.31 0.31
C THR A 13 21.14 -2.23 1.37
N GLY A 14 20.24 -2.13 2.34
CA GLY A 14 20.17 -1.01 3.29
C GLY A 14 19.68 0.29 2.66
N GLU A 15 19.26 0.28 1.40
CA GLU A 15 18.73 1.46 0.72
C GLU A 15 17.30 1.76 1.19
N ALA A 16 16.99 3.05 1.33
CA ALA A 16 15.63 3.54 1.56
C ALA A 16 15.13 4.29 0.33
N PHE A 17 13.93 3.95 -0.09
CA PHE A 17 13.25 4.55 -1.23
C PHE A 17 12.13 5.46 -0.73
N ALA A 18 12.02 6.64 -1.32
CA ALA A 18 11.04 7.64 -0.91
C ALA A 18 10.62 8.51 -2.10
N PHE A 19 9.52 9.24 -1.92
CA PHE A 19 9.09 10.24 -2.87
C PHE A 19 8.61 11.50 -2.17
N ARG A 20 8.42 12.56 -2.94
CA ARG A 20 7.81 13.82 -2.53
C ARG A 20 6.65 14.14 -3.47
N PRO A 21 5.40 14.16 -2.97
CA PRO A 21 4.29 14.70 -3.73
C PRO A 21 4.34 16.24 -3.76
N SER A 22 3.73 16.83 -4.78
CA SER A 22 3.65 18.27 -5.00
C SER A 22 2.31 18.63 -5.64
N ILE A 23 1.81 19.83 -5.33
CA ILE A 23 0.61 20.41 -5.95
C ILE A 23 0.93 21.21 -7.22
N SER A 24 2.20 21.35 -7.56
CA SER A 24 2.70 21.95 -8.81
C SER A 24 3.64 20.97 -9.53
N ARG A 25 3.72 21.06 -10.86
CA ARG A 25 4.60 20.20 -11.66
C ARG A 25 6.08 20.41 -11.30
N PRO A 26 6.89 19.35 -11.18
CA PRO A 26 6.50 17.92 -11.23
C PRO A 26 5.70 17.53 -9.98
N PHE A 27 4.55 16.87 -10.18
CA PHE A 27 3.63 16.51 -9.07
C PHE A 27 4.16 15.37 -8.20
N LEU A 28 5.11 14.59 -8.72
CA LEU A 28 5.77 13.51 -8.03
C LEU A 28 7.27 13.61 -8.28
N THR A 29 8.07 13.46 -7.23
CA THR A 29 9.53 13.41 -7.32
C THR A 29 10.03 12.22 -6.51
N TYR A 30 10.68 11.26 -7.17
CA TYR A 30 11.22 10.05 -6.56
C TYR A 30 12.69 10.25 -6.18
N PHE A 31 13.15 9.60 -5.13
CA PHE A 31 14.57 9.55 -4.77
C PHE A 31 14.85 8.35 -3.86
N ARG A 32 16.13 8.00 -3.76
CA ARG A 32 16.63 6.96 -2.87
C ARG A 32 17.69 7.52 -1.92
N ILE A 33 17.90 6.84 -0.82
CA ILE A 33 18.92 7.11 0.20
C ILE A 33 19.71 5.80 0.31
N ASN A 34 21.02 5.87 0.13
CA ASN A 34 21.84 4.67 0.22
C ASN A 34 22.04 4.22 1.69
N ALA A 35 22.69 3.07 1.88
CA ALA A 35 22.96 2.51 3.22
C ALA A 35 23.75 3.45 4.16
N ASP A 36 24.55 4.36 3.61
CA ASP A 36 25.31 5.36 4.36
C ASP A 36 24.47 6.59 4.75
N GLY A 37 23.18 6.63 4.42
CA GLY A 37 22.30 7.77 4.66
C GLY A 37 22.47 8.91 3.65
N ILE A 38 23.16 8.68 2.53
CA ILE A 38 23.38 9.69 1.49
C ILE A 38 22.23 9.66 0.49
N LYS A 39 21.47 10.77 0.44
CA LYS A 39 20.41 10.99 -0.54
C LYS A 39 21.00 11.08 -1.95
N GLN A 40 20.46 10.27 -2.86
CA GLN A 40 20.80 10.27 -4.28
C GLN A 40 20.03 11.37 -5.04
N PRO A 41 20.41 11.70 -6.29
CA PRO A 41 19.70 12.68 -7.11
C PRO A 41 18.19 12.42 -7.20
N GLU A 42 17.42 13.50 -7.28
CA GLU A 42 15.97 13.42 -7.43
C GLU A 42 15.57 13.11 -8.88
N VAL A 43 14.57 12.24 -9.03
CA VAL A 43 13.96 11.86 -10.30
C VAL A 43 12.56 12.50 -10.38
N PRO A 44 12.43 13.68 -11.02
CA PRO A 44 11.12 14.30 -11.24
C PRO A 44 10.30 13.54 -12.28
N ILE A 45 9.05 13.22 -11.95
CA ILE A 45 8.13 12.50 -12.84
C ILE A 45 7.21 13.52 -13.52
N PHE A 46 7.56 13.99 -14.71
CA PHE A 46 6.77 14.96 -15.47
C PHE A 46 5.63 14.31 -16.25
N SER A 47 5.72 13.00 -16.50
CA SER A 47 4.66 12.21 -17.12
C SER A 47 3.40 12.03 -16.25
N MET A 48 3.46 12.38 -14.96
CA MET A 48 2.27 12.54 -14.11
C MET A 48 1.58 13.86 -14.46
N ALA A 49 0.40 13.77 -15.09
CA ALA A 49 -0.21 14.93 -15.75
C ALA A 49 -0.97 15.87 -14.80
N GLU A 50 -1.36 15.39 -13.63
CA GLU A 50 -2.14 16.09 -12.61
C GLU A 50 -1.72 15.69 -11.20
N ALA A 51 -2.10 16.49 -10.20
CA ALA A 51 -1.81 16.22 -8.80
C ALA A 51 -2.82 15.21 -8.23
N SER A 52 -2.40 13.96 -8.09
CA SER A 52 -3.17 12.94 -7.35
C SER A 52 -2.70 12.85 -5.91
N LEU A 53 -3.57 12.36 -5.03
CA LEU A 53 -3.21 11.99 -3.67
C LEU A 53 -2.38 10.71 -3.70
N VAL A 54 -1.05 10.86 -3.80
CA VAL A 54 -0.10 9.75 -3.66
C VAL A 54 0.27 9.64 -2.18
N HIS A 55 -0.45 8.79 -1.45
CA HIS A 55 -0.22 8.54 -0.01
C HIS A 55 0.92 7.57 0.23
N ASP A 56 0.87 6.41 -0.43
CA ASP A 56 1.86 5.33 -0.33
C ASP A 56 2.40 4.96 -1.72
N PHE A 57 3.47 4.17 -1.76
CA PHE A 57 4.06 3.60 -2.96
C PHE A 57 4.64 2.21 -2.63
N ALA A 58 4.87 1.38 -3.63
CA ALA A 58 5.49 0.07 -3.45
C ALA A 58 6.90 0.02 -4.03
N ILE A 59 7.71 -0.90 -3.50
CA ILE A 59 8.97 -1.33 -4.11
C ILE A 59 8.92 -2.83 -4.37
N THR A 60 9.62 -3.26 -5.40
CA THR A 60 9.96 -4.66 -5.70
C THR A 60 11.48 -4.78 -5.83
N GLU A 61 11.97 -5.94 -6.25
CA GLU A 61 13.41 -6.14 -6.53
C GLU A 61 13.94 -5.19 -7.62
N SER A 62 13.11 -4.83 -8.60
CA SER A 62 13.51 -4.05 -9.78
C SER A 62 12.76 -2.72 -9.90
N TYR A 63 11.57 -2.56 -9.31
CA TYR A 63 10.68 -1.44 -9.60
C TYR A 63 10.22 -0.65 -8.37
N ALA A 64 9.95 0.63 -8.57
CA ALA A 64 9.11 1.45 -7.70
C ALA A 64 7.76 1.69 -8.39
N ILE A 65 6.67 1.63 -7.61
CA ILE A 65 5.30 1.63 -8.13
C ILE A 65 4.48 2.73 -7.45
N PHE A 66 3.93 3.65 -8.24
CA PHE A 66 3.19 4.81 -7.77
C PHE A 66 1.73 4.78 -8.22
N PRO A 67 0.76 4.93 -7.30
CA PRO A 67 -0.64 5.03 -7.66
C PRO A 67 -1.00 6.43 -8.19
N ASP A 68 -1.70 6.49 -9.31
CA ASP A 68 -2.30 7.70 -9.87
C ASP A 68 -3.83 7.50 -9.92
N THR A 69 -4.48 7.78 -8.80
CA THR A 69 -5.88 7.42 -8.50
C THR A 69 -6.87 8.53 -8.83
N GLN A 70 -8.18 8.25 -8.63
CA GLN A 70 -9.27 9.21 -8.80
C GLN A 70 -9.31 10.28 -7.69
N MET A 71 -8.54 10.13 -6.62
CA MET A 71 -8.40 11.13 -5.56
C MET A 71 -7.38 12.20 -6.00
N VAL A 72 -7.85 13.40 -6.34
CA VAL A 72 -7.04 14.48 -6.93
C VAL A 72 -7.00 15.72 -6.04
N ILE A 73 -5.90 16.47 -6.11
CA ILE A 73 -5.69 17.70 -5.36
C ILE A 73 -5.84 18.89 -6.31
N ASN A 74 -6.86 19.72 -6.09
CA ASN A 74 -7.12 20.95 -6.81
C ASN A 74 -7.03 22.17 -5.87
N PRO A 75 -5.88 22.86 -5.81
CA PRO A 75 -5.68 24.02 -4.94
C PRO A 75 -6.65 25.18 -5.20
N LYS A 76 -7.27 25.26 -6.39
CA LYS A 76 -8.23 26.33 -6.72
C LYS A 76 -9.51 26.23 -5.90
N GLU A 77 -9.85 25.08 -5.35
CA GLU A 77 -11.03 24.91 -4.50
C GLU A 77 -10.91 25.63 -3.16
N ILE A 78 -9.67 25.87 -2.68
CA ILE A 78 -9.42 26.66 -1.47
C ILE A 78 -9.95 28.08 -1.64
N LEU A 79 -9.81 28.67 -2.84
CA LEU A 79 -10.34 30.00 -3.16
C LEU A 79 -11.87 30.06 -3.11
N LYS A 80 -12.55 28.91 -3.19
CA LYS A 80 -14.00 28.75 -3.08
C LYS A 80 -14.44 28.34 -1.66
N GLY A 81 -13.51 28.29 -0.69
CA GLY A 81 -13.80 27.84 0.68
C GLY A 81 -14.03 26.34 0.82
N LYS A 82 -13.59 25.53 -0.16
CA LYS A 82 -13.76 24.08 -0.16
C LYS A 82 -12.43 23.35 0.08
N PRO A 83 -12.45 22.11 0.61
CA PRO A 83 -11.25 21.27 0.70
C PRO A 83 -10.59 21.08 -0.68
N PRO A 84 -9.26 21.05 -0.77
CA PRO A 84 -8.55 20.90 -2.04
C PRO A 84 -8.59 19.46 -2.58
N LEU A 85 -8.88 18.47 -1.73
CA LEU A 85 -9.00 17.07 -2.14
C LEU A 85 -10.39 16.82 -2.73
N LEU A 86 -10.42 16.20 -3.91
CA LEU A 86 -11.63 15.88 -4.68
C LEU A 86 -11.56 14.45 -5.20
N VAL A 87 -12.71 13.90 -5.58
CA VAL A 87 -12.80 12.67 -6.37
C VAL A 87 -13.16 13.02 -7.81
N ASN A 88 -12.29 12.67 -8.76
CA ASN A 88 -12.56 12.77 -10.19
C ASN A 88 -13.02 11.42 -10.74
N ALA A 89 -14.33 11.19 -10.78
CA ALA A 89 -14.92 9.94 -11.25
C ALA A 89 -14.62 9.61 -12.72
N GLU A 90 -14.35 10.62 -13.56
CA GLU A 90 -14.02 10.43 -14.99
C GLU A 90 -12.58 9.98 -15.22
N LYS A 91 -11.72 10.12 -14.22
CA LYS A 91 -10.31 9.73 -14.33
C LYS A 91 -10.18 8.20 -14.29
N VAL A 92 -9.42 7.66 -15.24
CA VAL A 92 -8.99 6.26 -15.21
C VAL A 92 -7.78 6.14 -14.28
N THR A 93 -7.90 5.36 -13.20
CA THR A 93 -6.74 5.05 -12.35
C THR A 93 -5.68 4.34 -13.16
N ARG A 94 -4.41 4.64 -12.86
CA ARG A 94 -3.25 3.94 -13.42
C ARG A 94 -2.15 3.77 -12.37
N LEU A 95 -1.24 2.85 -12.62
CA LEU A 95 -0.02 2.62 -11.83
C LEU A 95 1.19 3.04 -12.66
N GLY A 96 2.06 3.85 -12.06
CA GLY A 96 3.35 4.25 -12.63
C GLY A 96 4.43 3.30 -12.11
N ILE A 97 5.04 2.53 -13.01
CA ILE A 97 6.08 1.55 -12.70
C ILE A 97 7.38 2.06 -13.31
N ILE A 98 8.40 2.27 -12.49
CA ILE A 98 9.71 2.78 -12.91
C ILE A 98 10.81 1.89 -12.31
N PRO A 99 11.95 1.65 -12.99
CA PRO A 99 13.08 0.98 -12.36
C PRO A 99 13.45 1.67 -11.05
N ARG A 100 13.61 0.92 -9.95
CA ARG A 100 13.89 1.49 -8.62
C ARG A 100 15.22 2.24 -8.55
N ASN A 101 16.13 1.92 -9.46
CA ASN A 101 17.44 2.57 -9.58
C ASN A 101 17.50 3.61 -10.72
N ALA A 102 16.35 4.06 -11.20
CA ALA A 102 16.29 5.04 -12.28
C ALA A 102 17.01 6.35 -11.94
N GLU A 103 17.69 6.92 -12.94
CA GLU A 103 18.36 8.22 -12.84
C GLU A 103 17.51 9.35 -13.47
N ASP A 104 16.51 8.98 -14.29
CA ASP A 104 15.55 9.87 -14.92
C ASP A 104 14.19 9.14 -15.13
N GLU A 105 13.18 9.82 -15.68
CA GLU A 105 11.84 9.24 -15.89
C GLU A 105 11.71 8.37 -17.16
N SER A 106 12.78 8.14 -17.92
CA SER A 106 12.70 7.46 -19.23
C SER A 106 12.19 6.03 -19.15
N GLY A 107 12.42 5.35 -18.02
CA GLY A 107 11.92 4.01 -17.72
C GLY A 107 10.49 3.96 -17.15
N MET A 108 9.80 5.09 -17.03
CA MET A 108 8.44 5.14 -16.46
C MET A 108 7.41 4.50 -17.39
N MET A 109 6.64 3.55 -16.85
CA MET A 109 5.54 2.87 -17.52
C MET A 109 4.23 3.18 -16.78
N TRP A 110 3.27 3.77 -17.48
CA TRP A 110 1.92 3.94 -16.96
C TRP A 110 1.02 2.81 -17.47
N ILE A 111 0.41 2.06 -16.55
CA ILE A 111 -0.52 0.96 -16.86
C ILE A 111 -1.87 1.27 -16.23
N GLU A 112 -2.93 1.27 -17.03
CA GLU A 112 -4.28 1.56 -16.57
C GLU A 112 -4.83 0.43 -15.70
N VAL A 113 -5.46 0.81 -14.58
CA VAL A 113 -6.10 -0.10 -13.63
C VAL A 113 -7.45 0.49 -13.19
N PRO A 114 -8.47 0.48 -14.06
CA PRO A 114 -9.72 1.19 -13.82
C PRO A 114 -10.40 0.78 -12.51
N GLY A 115 -10.88 1.74 -11.71
CA GLY A 115 -11.62 1.47 -10.46
C GLY A 115 -10.76 0.99 -9.28
N LEU A 116 -9.45 1.25 -9.32
CA LEU A 116 -8.55 1.03 -8.20
C LEU A 116 -8.32 2.36 -7.46
N ASN A 117 -8.63 2.42 -6.18
CA ASN A 117 -8.40 3.60 -5.34
C ASN A 117 -7.86 3.14 -4.00
N MET A 118 -6.56 3.35 -3.79
CA MET A 118 -5.86 2.88 -2.59
C MET A 118 -5.26 4.07 -1.85
N LEU A 119 -5.17 3.94 -0.52
CA LEU A 119 -4.32 4.79 0.29
C LEU A 119 -3.03 4.04 0.64
N HIS A 120 -3.14 2.86 1.25
CA HIS A 120 -1.99 2.01 1.59
C HIS A 120 -1.75 0.94 0.54
N ILE A 121 -0.52 0.44 0.49
CA ILE A 121 -0.14 -0.76 -0.27
C ILE A 121 0.37 -1.79 0.73
N SER A 122 -0.29 -2.94 0.82
CA SER A 122 0.10 -3.98 1.79
C SER A 122 1.41 -4.63 1.38
N HIS A 123 1.57 -4.96 0.09
CA HIS A 123 2.81 -5.53 -0.42
C HIS A 123 2.91 -5.51 -1.95
N ALA A 124 4.12 -5.62 -2.48
CA ALA A 124 4.37 -5.86 -3.90
C ALA A 124 5.64 -6.69 -4.12
N TRP A 125 5.66 -7.47 -5.20
CA TRP A 125 6.81 -8.27 -5.63
C TRP A 125 6.77 -8.59 -7.12
N GLU A 126 7.83 -9.23 -7.62
CA GLU A 126 7.95 -9.70 -9.01
C GLU A 126 7.77 -11.22 -9.12
N GLU A 127 7.11 -11.65 -10.19
CA GLU A 127 7.00 -13.04 -10.65
C GLU A 127 7.47 -13.16 -12.10
N ASP A 128 7.56 -14.39 -12.62
CA ASP A 128 7.95 -14.67 -14.00
C ASP A 128 9.29 -14.05 -14.43
N GLY A 129 10.24 -13.98 -13.51
CA GLY A 129 11.57 -13.40 -13.75
C GLY A 129 11.56 -11.87 -13.94
N GLY A 130 10.57 -11.18 -13.37
CA GLY A 130 10.44 -9.72 -13.44
C GLY A 130 9.43 -9.22 -14.48
N ASP A 131 8.85 -10.12 -15.28
CA ASP A 131 7.87 -9.77 -16.31
C ASP A 131 6.46 -9.49 -15.75
N THR A 132 6.15 -10.02 -14.56
CA THR A 132 4.87 -9.81 -13.88
C THR A 132 5.11 -9.15 -12.52
N VAL A 133 4.48 -8.00 -12.29
CA VAL A 133 4.42 -7.36 -10.97
C VAL A 133 3.14 -7.80 -10.28
N VAL A 134 3.26 -8.26 -9.04
CA VAL A 134 2.12 -8.60 -8.19
C VAL A 134 2.03 -7.61 -7.05
N MET A 135 0.82 -7.11 -6.77
CA MET A 135 0.53 -6.22 -5.65
C MET A 135 -0.64 -6.77 -4.84
N VAL A 136 -0.62 -6.53 -3.53
CA VAL A 136 -1.78 -6.73 -2.66
C VAL A 136 -2.12 -5.41 -1.99
N VAL A 137 -3.34 -4.92 -2.23
CA VAL A 137 -3.75 -3.56 -1.86
C VAL A 137 -5.19 -3.51 -1.34
N PRO A 138 -5.47 -2.72 -0.29
CA PRO A 138 -6.82 -2.32 0.05
C PRO A 138 -7.38 -1.34 -0.99
N ASN A 139 -8.46 -1.72 -1.66
CA ASN A 139 -9.20 -0.87 -2.58
C ASN A 139 -10.43 -0.27 -1.88
N LEU A 140 -10.49 1.06 -1.81
CA LEU A 140 -11.56 1.82 -1.16
C LEU A 140 -12.77 1.94 -2.09
N LEU A 141 -13.91 1.39 -1.64
CA LEU A 141 -15.14 1.33 -2.43
C LEU A 141 -16.38 1.69 -1.61
N PRO A 142 -17.34 2.44 -2.19
CA PRO A 142 -17.25 3.20 -3.43
C PRO A 142 -16.43 4.50 -3.22
N VAL A 143 -15.59 4.88 -4.18
CA VAL A 143 -14.64 6.02 -4.02
C VAL A 143 -15.35 7.37 -3.87
N GLU A 144 -16.56 7.51 -4.43
CA GLU A 144 -17.37 8.73 -4.38
C GLU A 144 -17.72 9.15 -2.95
N HIS A 145 -17.69 8.21 -2.00
CA HIS A 145 -18.02 8.44 -0.61
C HIS A 145 -16.79 8.71 0.28
N VAL A 146 -15.56 8.61 -0.25
CA VAL A 146 -14.32 8.70 0.54
C VAL A 146 -14.11 10.04 1.24
N LEU A 147 -14.72 11.13 0.75
CA LEU A 147 -14.56 12.48 1.32
C LEU A 147 -15.72 12.92 2.21
N GLU A 148 -16.95 12.49 1.91
CA GLU A 148 -18.16 13.03 2.54
C GLU A 148 -18.92 11.99 3.39
N HIS A 149 -18.79 10.70 3.07
CA HIS A 149 -19.56 9.61 3.67
C HIS A 149 -18.66 8.39 3.95
N MET A 150 -17.58 8.61 4.70
CA MET A 150 -16.59 7.56 5.01
C MET A 150 -17.18 6.33 5.73
N ASP A 151 -18.35 6.46 6.34
CA ASP A 151 -19.09 5.36 6.97
C ASP A 151 -19.73 4.40 5.96
N LEU A 152 -19.86 4.81 4.70
CA LEU A 152 -20.36 3.99 3.59
C LEU A 152 -19.23 3.34 2.78
N VAL A 153 -17.97 3.69 3.07
CA VAL A 153 -16.79 3.16 2.40
C VAL A 153 -16.30 1.92 3.15
N HIS A 154 -16.01 0.87 2.39
CA HIS A 154 -15.28 -0.29 2.89
C HIS A 154 -14.01 -0.50 2.07
N SER A 155 -13.08 -1.24 2.64
CA SER A 155 -11.87 -1.68 1.94
C SER A 155 -12.02 -3.12 1.45
N SER A 156 -11.83 -3.34 0.15
CA SER A 156 -11.69 -4.66 -0.45
C SER A 156 -10.21 -4.95 -0.67
N MET A 157 -9.64 -5.93 0.04
CA MET A 157 -8.25 -6.34 -0.18
C MET A 157 -8.15 -7.10 -1.50
N GLU A 158 -7.39 -6.58 -2.46
CA GLU A 158 -7.26 -7.14 -3.80
C GLU A 158 -5.82 -7.57 -4.11
N ARG A 159 -5.68 -8.70 -4.81
CA ARG A 159 -4.45 -9.11 -5.48
C ARG A 159 -4.51 -8.66 -6.93
N ILE A 160 -3.48 -7.95 -7.36
CA ILE A 160 -3.35 -7.36 -8.69
C ILE A 160 -2.12 -7.97 -9.35
N GLU A 161 -2.31 -8.54 -10.53
CA GLU A 161 -1.24 -9.08 -11.38
C GLU A 161 -1.10 -8.16 -12.60
N ILE A 162 0.10 -7.65 -12.84
CA ILE A 162 0.40 -6.68 -13.89
C ILE A 162 1.46 -7.27 -14.79
N HIS A 163 1.10 -7.61 -16.03
CA HIS A 163 2.04 -8.12 -17.02
C HIS A 163 2.66 -6.96 -17.79
N LEU A 164 3.94 -6.66 -17.55
CA LEU A 164 4.57 -5.41 -17.98
C LEU A 164 4.66 -5.27 -19.50
N LYS A 165 5.04 -6.36 -20.20
CA LYS A 165 5.17 -6.37 -21.67
C LYS A 165 3.82 -6.20 -22.38
N ALA A 166 2.81 -6.92 -21.89
CA ALA A 166 1.46 -6.88 -22.45
C ALA A 166 0.67 -5.65 -22.01
N LYS A 167 1.09 -4.99 -20.92
CA LYS A 167 0.37 -3.91 -20.22
C LYS A 167 -1.06 -4.30 -19.86
N THR A 168 -1.23 -5.55 -19.46
CA THR A 168 -2.51 -6.11 -19.02
C THR A 168 -2.53 -6.28 -17.51
N VAL A 169 -3.73 -6.21 -16.94
CA VAL A 169 -3.93 -6.27 -15.49
C VAL A 169 -5.06 -7.25 -15.18
N ALA A 170 -4.81 -8.14 -14.24
CA ALA A 170 -5.82 -9.00 -13.64
C ALA A 170 -5.97 -8.64 -12.16
N ARG A 171 -7.22 -8.55 -11.68
CA ARG A 171 -7.56 -8.18 -10.31
C ARG A 171 -8.49 -9.21 -9.72
N ARG A 172 -8.32 -9.49 -8.45
CA ARG A 172 -9.23 -10.37 -7.69
C ARG A 172 -9.20 -10.04 -6.21
N PRO A 173 -10.35 -10.14 -5.52
CA PRO A 173 -10.37 -10.02 -4.07
C PRO A 173 -9.58 -11.16 -3.42
N VAL A 174 -8.95 -10.86 -2.29
CA VAL A 174 -8.23 -11.80 -1.43
C VAL A 174 -9.13 -12.27 -0.29
N SER A 175 -10.06 -11.41 0.15
CA SER A 175 -11.06 -11.70 1.18
C SER A 175 -12.27 -10.79 0.98
N GLY A 176 -13.45 -11.25 1.42
CA GLY A 176 -14.66 -10.41 1.50
C GLY A 176 -14.75 -9.54 2.76
N ARG A 177 -13.74 -9.59 3.64
CA ARG A 177 -13.67 -8.80 4.88
C ARG A 177 -13.16 -7.38 4.59
N ASP A 178 -13.53 -6.42 5.44
CA ASP A 178 -12.96 -5.06 5.43
C ASP A 178 -11.58 -5.08 6.08
N LEU A 179 -10.54 -5.04 5.24
CA LEU A 179 -9.14 -5.17 5.64
C LEU A 179 -8.32 -3.97 5.18
N GLU A 180 -7.47 -3.45 6.07
CA GLU A 180 -6.56 -2.33 5.83
C GLU A 180 -5.28 -2.50 6.65
N PHE A 181 -4.32 -1.59 6.46
CA PHE A 181 -3.05 -1.59 7.21
C PHE A 181 -2.34 -2.95 7.13
N GLY A 182 -2.28 -3.51 5.92
CA GLY A 182 -1.61 -4.78 5.68
C GLY A 182 -0.10 -4.65 5.82
N VAL A 183 0.50 -5.58 6.56
CA VAL A 183 1.94 -5.69 6.79
C VAL A 183 2.43 -7.10 6.47
N VAL A 184 3.71 -7.20 6.14
CA VAL A 184 4.42 -8.46 5.90
C VAL A 184 5.59 -8.60 6.87
N ASN A 185 6.22 -9.77 6.89
CA ASN A 185 7.53 -9.90 7.51
C ASN A 185 8.52 -8.92 6.83
N PRO A 186 9.18 -8.00 7.57
CA PRO A 186 10.05 -7.00 6.96
C PRO A 186 11.25 -7.57 6.17
N ALA A 187 11.62 -8.84 6.35
CA ALA A 187 12.63 -9.52 5.52
C ALA A 187 12.18 -9.77 4.07
N TYR A 188 10.87 -9.68 3.81
CA TYR A 188 10.23 -9.98 2.53
C TYR A 188 9.75 -8.73 1.78
N VAL A 189 10.02 -7.51 2.29
CA VAL A 189 9.71 -6.26 1.58
C VAL A 189 10.30 -6.30 0.16
N GLY A 190 9.46 -6.08 -0.86
CA GLY A 190 9.83 -6.16 -2.28
C GLY A 190 10.03 -7.57 -2.86
N LYS A 191 9.86 -8.63 -2.05
CA LYS A 191 10.05 -10.04 -2.44
C LYS A 191 8.75 -10.82 -2.35
N LYS A 192 8.68 -11.96 -3.05
CA LYS A 192 7.52 -12.84 -2.98
C LYS A 192 7.28 -13.30 -1.54
N THR A 193 6.06 -13.09 -1.06
CA THR A 193 5.62 -13.43 0.30
C THR A 193 4.42 -14.36 0.20
N LYS A 194 4.26 -15.26 1.18
CA LYS A 194 3.09 -16.11 1.34
C LYS A 194 2.07 -15.48 2.29
N TYR A 195 2.49 -14.71 3.28
CA TYR A 195 1.64 -14.22 4.36
C TYR A 195 1.54 -12.70 4.40
N ILE A 196 0.31 -12.21 4.57
CA ILE A 196 0.01 -10.81 4.91
C ILE A 196 -0.79 -10.80 6.21
N TYR A 197 -0.55 -9.80 7.04
CA TYR A 197 -1.29 -9.56 8.27
C TYR A 197 -1.97 -8.21 8.18
N ALA A 198 -3.28 -8.13 8.43
CA ALA A 198 -4.04 -6.90 8.23
C ALA A 198 -4.98 -6.63 9.40
N ALA A 199 -5.32 -5.36 9.60
CA ALA A 199 -6.34 -4.96 10.55
C ALA A 199 -7.74 -5.17 9.95
N GLU A 200 -8.62 -5.81 10.70
CA GLU A 200 -10.00 -6.10 10.33
C GLU A 200 -10.96 -5.14 11.02
N GLY A 201 -11.96 -4.62 10.31
CA GLY A 201 -13.09 -3.92 10.91
C GLY A 201 -13.83 -2.98 9.95
N GLY A 202 -15.17 -3.00 10.01
CA GLY A 202 -16.05 -2.33 9.05
C GLY A 202 -16.34 -0.84 9.28
N ARG A 203 -15.59 -0.14 10.15
CA ARG A 203 -15.61 1.33 10.22
C ARG A 203 -14.17 1.83 10.34
N VAL A 204 -13.84 2.89 9.59
CA VAL A 204 -12.48 3.47 9.52
C VAL A 204 -11.90 3.80 10.90
N SER A 205 -12.73 4.18 11.88
CA SER A 205 -12.30 4.55 13.23
C SER A 205 -12.24 3.40 14.25
N SER A 206 -12.59 2.16 13.88
CA SER A 206 -12.68 1.05 14.84
C SER A 206 -12.28 -0.29 14.20
N ARG A 207 -10.99 -0.63 14.29
CA ARG A 207 -10.49 -1.95 13.88
C ARG A 207 -10.69 -2.94 15.02
N ALA A 208 -11.48 -3.96 14.77
CA ALA A 208 -11.98 -4.92 15.76
C ALA A 208 -11.08 -6.16 15.89
N GLY A 209 -10.05 -6.29 15.06
CA GLY A 209 -9.12 -7.41 15.17
C GLY A 209 -8.03 -7.38 14.12
N LEU A 210 -7.31 -8.49 14.04
CA LEU A 210 -6.27 -8.77 13.07
C LEU A 210 -6.58 -10.06 12.33
N VAL A 211 -6.17 -10.15 11.08
CA VAL A 211 -6.23 -11.37 10.28
C VAL A 211 -4.85 -11.76 9.76
N LYS A 212 -4.66 -13.07 9.56
CA LYS A 212 -3.57 -13.64 8.77
C LYS A 212 -4.13 -14.15 7.46
N ILE A 213 -3.55 -13.71 6.36
CA ILE A 213 -3.89 -14.06 4.98
C ILE A 213 -2.80 -14.98 4.44
N ASP A 214 -3.18 -16.11 3.83
CA ASP A 214 -2.28 -16.99 3.07
C ASP A 214 -2.52 -16.79 1.57
N LEU A 215 -1.59 -16.10 0.91
CA LEU A 215 -1.65 -15.78 -0.52
C LEU A 215 -1.48 -17.00 -1.42
N SER A 216 -0.97 -18.13 -0.92
CA SER A 216 -0.92 -19.37 -1.70
C SER A 216 -2.32 -19.92 -2.00
N LEU A 217 -3.31 -19.54 -1.18
CA LEU A 217 -4.71 -19.85 -1.41
C LEU A 217 -5.36 -18.91 -2.42
N SER A 218 -4.70 -17.82 -2.83
CA SER A 218 -5.26 -16.88 -3.79
C SER A 218 -5.20 -17.48 -5.19
N THR A 219 -6.27 -18.16 -5.61
CA THR A 219 -6.52 -18.63 -6.97
C THR A 219 -7.72 -17.91 -7.60
N PRO A 220 -7.95 -17.98 -8.92
CA PRO A 220 -9.12 -17.35 -9.55
C PRO A 220 -10.48 -17.80 -9.00
N ASN A 221 -10.55 -18.94 -8.32
CA ASN A 221 -11.79 -19.51 -7.76
C ASN A 221 -11.84 -19.45 -6.23
N SER A 222 -10.96 -18.69 -5.58
CA SER A 222 -10.87 -18.65 -4.13
C SER A 222 -11.82 -17.61 -3.54
N ASP A 223 -12.59 -18.02 -2.52
CA ASP A 223 -13.56 -17.14 -1.84
C ASP A 223 -12.92 -16.29 -0.73
N ASP A 224 -12.00 -16.87 0.05
CA ASP A 224 -11.32 -16.19 1.16
C ASP A 224 -9.92 -16.79 1.36
N CYS A 225 -8.92 -15.93 1.52
CA CYS A 225 -7.53 -16.31 1.80
C CYS A 225 -7.18 -16.11 3.30
N VAL A 226 -8.11 -15.66 4.14
CA VAL A 226 -7.90 -15.52 5.58
C VAL A 226 -7.85 -16.89 6.25
N VAL A 227 -6.71 -17.22 6.86
CA VAL A 227 -6.46 -18.52 7.51
C VAL A 227 -6.48 -18.45 9.04
N ALA A 228 -6.38 -17.26 9.61
CA ALA A 228 -6.56 -17.04 11.05
C ALA A 228 -7.04 -15.62 11.33
N SER A 229 -7.75 -15.44 12.44
CA SER A 229 -8.12 -14.12 12.93
C SER A 229 -8.00 -14.03 14.46
N ARG A 230 -7.74 -12.82 14.94
CA ARG A 230 -7.70 -12.47 16.36
C ARG A 230 -8.54 -11.22 16.57
N LEU A 231 -9.77 -11.41 17.03
CA LEU A 231 -10.64 -10.30 17.41
C LEU A 231 -10.24 -9.77 18.79
N TYR A 232 -10.37 -8.46 18.97
CA TYR A 232 -10.24 -7.81 20.26
C TYR A 232 -11.52 -8.01 21.08
N ASP A 233 -11.42 -7.82 22.41
CA ASP A 233 -12.58 -7.86 23.28
C ASP A 233 -13.59 -6.74 22.92
N PRO A 234 -14.89 -6.90 23.23
CA PRO A 234 -15.87 -5.85 23.00
C PRO A 234 -15.46 -4.50 23.62
N GLY A 235 -15.54 -3.42 22.83
CA GLY A 235 -15.09 -2.08 23.24
C GLY A 235 -13.57 -1.89 23.24
N CYS A 236 -12.82 -2.85 22.71
CA CYS A 236 -11.41 -2.71 22.40
C CYS A 236 -11.20 -2.55 20.90
N TYR A 237 -10.37 -1.59 20.52
CA TYR A 237 -10.06 -1.29 19.13
C TYR A 237 -8.55 -1.12 18.96
N GLY A 238 -8.02 -1.67 17.88
CA GLY A 238 -6.62 -1.55 17.52
C GLY A 238 -6.41 -0.69 16.28
N GLY A 239 -5.24 -0.84 15.70
CA GLY A 239 -4.87 -0.22 14.43
C GLY A 239 -3.93 -1.11 13.64
N GLU A 240 -2.91 -0.50 13.03
CA GLU A 240 -1.86 -1.19 12.27
C GLU A 240 -1.10 -2.20 13.16
N PRO A 241 -0.97 -3.47 12.73
CA PRO A 241 -0.09 -4.44 13.37
C PRO A 241 1.36 -4.28 12.88
N PHE A 242 2.30 -4.79 13.67
CA PHE A 242 3.71 -4.95 13.29
C PHE A 242 4.10 -6.43 13.37
N PHE A 243 4.82 -6.92 12.36
CA PHE A 243 5.42 -8.25 12.43
C PHE A 243 6.84 -8.17 13.01
N VAL A 244 7.08 -8.96 14.04
CA VAL A 244 8.39 -9.11 14.69
C VAL A 244 8.84 -10.56 14.55
N ALA A 245 9.82 -10.80 13.67
CA ALA A 245 10.42 -12.12 13.50
C ALA A 245 11.04 -12.61 14.82
N ARG A 246 10.89 -13.90 15.12
CA ARG A 246 11.49 -14.51 16.32
C ARG A 246 13.01 -14.43 16.26
N GLU A 247 13.56 -14.78 15.10
CA GLU A 247 15.00 -14.76 14.80
C GLU A 247 15.22 -13.98 13.51
N PRO A 248 15.33 -12.64 13.56
CA PRO A 248 15.34 -11.79 12.36
C PRO A 248 16.53 -12.04 11.43
N ASP A 249 17.62 -12.62 11.94
CA ASP A 249 18.85 -12.90 11.20
C ASP A 249 18.98 -14.38 10.79
N ASN A 250 17.96 -15.20 11.05
CA ASN A 250 17.96 -16.62 10.67
C ASN A 250 17.28 -16.82 9.30
N PRO A 251 18.04 -17.08 8.21
CA PRO A 251 17.47 -17.27 6.88
C PRO A 251 16.71 -18.59 6.72
N ALA A 252 16.83 -19.52 7.68
CA ALA A 252 16.11 -20.78 7.69
C ALA A 252 14.80 -20.72 8.50
N ALA A 253 14.49 -19.58 9.12
CA ALA A 253 13.21 -19.39 9.80
C ALA A 253 12.07 -19.36 8.77
N GLU A 254 10.92 -19.94 9.14
CA GLU A 254 9.71 -19.84 8.34
C GLU A 254 9.25 -18.37 8.24
N GLU A 255 8.64 -18.00 7.11
CA GLU A 255 8.24 -16.62 6.83
C GLU A 255 7.38 -15.99 7.94
N ASP A 256 6.50 -16.80 8.56
CA ASP A 256 5.58 -16.40 9.61
C ASP A 256 6.06 -16.75 11.04
N ASP A 257 7.31 -17.20 11.23
CA ASP A 257 7.84 -17.45 12.57
C ASP A 257 8.20 -16.14 13.30
N GLY A 258 7.21 -15.65 14.03
CA GLY A 258 7.34 -14.42 14.78
C GLY A 258 6.10 -14.11 15.59
N TYR A 259 5.92 -12.82 15.81
CA TYR A 259 4.86 -12.26 16.62
C TYR A 259 4.20 -11.13 15.84
N LEU A 260 2.88 -11.03 15.96
CA LEU A 260 2.18 -9.79 15.63
C LEU A 260 2.05 -8.97 16.88
N VAL A 261 2.34 -7.68 16.73
CA VAL A 261 2.35 -6.74 17.83
C VAL A 261 1.50 -5.54 17.46
N THR A 262 0.62 -5.09 18.35
CA THR A 262 -0.27 -3.95 18.06
C THR A 262 -0.70 -3.20 19.32
N TYR A 263 -1.04 -1.92 19.17
CA TYR A 263 -1.68 -1.17 20.22
C TYR A 263 -3.19 -1.40 20.21
N VAL A 264 -3.74 -1.69 21.39
CA VAL A 264 -5.18 -1.87 21.60
C VAL A 264 -5.65 -0.85 22.62
N HIS A 265 -6.60 -0.01 22.23
CA HIS A 265 -7.31 0.91 23.09
C HIS A 265 -8.59 0.27 23.63
N ASN A 266 -8.79 0.30 24.95
CA ASN A 266 -10.04 -0.12 25.59
C ASN A 266 -10.86 1.12 25.96
N GLU A 267 -12.00 1.32 25.33
CA GLU A 267 -12.86 2.50 25.57
C GLU A 267 -13.49 2.49 26.96
N THR A 268 -13.82 1.30 27.48
CA THR A 268 -14.45 1.15 28.81
C THR A 268 -13.50 1.55 29.93
N ARG A 269 -12.24 1.10 29.84
CA ARG A 269 -11.19 1.37 30.84
C ARG A 269 -10.40 2.64 30.54
N LYS A 270 -10.57 3.23 29.36
CA LYS A 270 -9.84 4.40 28.84
C LYS A 270 -8.32 4.24 28.96
N ASN A 271 -7.82 3.05 28.65
CA ASN A 271 -6.39 2.76 28.65
C ASN A 271 -5.94 2.18 27.30
N GLN A 272 -4.63 2.07 27.14
CA GLN A 272 -3.98 1.42 26.00
C GLN A 272 -3.15 0.25 26.51
N SER A 273 -3.13 -0.81 25.74
CA SER A 273 -2.32 -2.00 25.98
C SER A 273 -1.58 -2.37 24.70
N PHE A 274 -0.45 -3.03 24.85
CA PHE A 274 0.34 -3.56 23.74
C PHE A 274 0.15 -5.07 23.74
N TRP A 275 -0.39 -5.59 22.65
CA TRP A 275 -0.69 -7.02 22.45
C TRP A 275 0.33 -7.62 21.52
#